data_AF-A0A0C9TKF6-F1
#
_entry.id   AF-A0A0C9TKF6-F1
#
_cell.length_a   1.000
_cell.length_b   1.000
_cell.length_c   1.000
_cell.angle_alpha   90.00
_cell.angle_beta   90.00
_cell.angle_gamma   90.00
#
_symmetry.space_group_name_H-M   'P 1'
#
loop_
_entity.id
_entity.type
_entity.pdbx_description
1 polymer ?
#
loop_
_entity_poly.entity_id
_entity_poly.type
_entity_poly.pdbx_seq_one_letter_code
_entity_poly.pdbx_strand_id
1 'polypeptide(L)' 'LVCEIAQDFKTDLRFQPSAVMALQEVSEVYLVSLFEDTKLAAIHAKHVCI' A
#
# COMPACT_ATOMS: atom_id res chain seq x y z
N LEU A 1 -11.63 -2.19 -2.98
CA LEU A 1 -10.42 -2.88 -2.49
C LEU A 1 -10.41 -3.18 -0.99
N VAL A 2 -10.25 -2.22 -0.06
CA VAL A 2 -10.20 -2.55 1.39
C VAL A 2 -11.42 -3.36 1.85
N CYS A 3 -12.62 -2.94 1.46
CA CYS A 3 -13.85 -3.67 1.78
C CYS A 3 -13.96 -5.03 1.08
N GLU A 4 -13.46 -5.15 -0.15
CA GLU A 4 -13.50 -6.41 -0.92
C GLU A 4 -12.59 -7.45 -0.26
N ILE A 5 -11.35 -7.07 0.04
CA ILE A 5 -10.37 -7.94 0.71
C ILE A 5 -10.90 -8.33 2.10
N ALA A 6 -11.48 -7.40 2.85
CA ALA A 6 -12.01 -7.69 4.18
C ALA A 6 -13.20 -8.66 4.17
N GLN A 7 -14.03 -8.62 3.13
CA GLN A 7 -15.16 -9.53 2.97
C GLN A 7 -14.70 -10.98 2.76
N ASP A 8 -13.54 -11.19 2.13
CA ASP A 8 -12.94 -12.53 2.00
C ASP A 8 -12.52 -13.12 3.35
N PHE A 9 -12.25 -12.29 4.36
CA PHE A 9 -11.89 -12.74 5.71
C PHE A 9 -13.09 -12.91 6.64
N LYS A 10 -14.08 -12.01 6.55
CA LYS A 10 -15.31 -12.08 7.35
C LYS A 10 -16.43 -11.27 6.70
N THR A 11 -17.55 -11.95 6.46
CA THR A 11 -18.79 -11.32 6.00
C THR A 11 -19.35 -10.38 7.08
N ASP A 12 -19.95 -9.26 6.66
CA ASP A 12 -20.57 -8.22 7.51
C ASP A 12 -19.63 -7.33 8.34
N LEU A 13 -18.37 -7.19 7.94
CA LEU A 13 -17.46 -6.19 8.50
C LEU A 13 -17.90 -4.76 8.13
N ARG A 14 -18.04 -3.89 9.13
CA ARG A 14 -18.28 -2.46 8.96
C ARG A 14 -17.04 -1.67 9.38
N PHE A 15 -16.60 -0.78 8.51
CA PHE A 15 -15.45 0.07 8.75
C PHE A 15 -15.85 1.46 9.24
N GLN A 16 -15.09 2.01 10.18
CA GLN A 16 -15.15 3.43 10.48
C GLN A 16 -14.49 4.21 9.33
N PRO A 17 -15.02 5.38 8.93
CA PRO A 17 -14.40 6.21 7.89
C PRO A 17 -12.93 6.55 8.19
N SER A 18 -12.61 6.82 9.45
CA SER A 18 -11.25 7.08 9.93
C SER A 18 -10.31 5.89 9.75
N ALA A 19 -10.79 4.66 9.93
CA ALA A 19 -9.99 3.46 9.75
C ALA A 19 -9.61 3.25 8.29
N VAL A 20 -10.52 3.52 7.36
CA VAL A 20 -10.24 3.44 5.92
C VAL A 20 -9.21 4.50 5.51
N MET A 21 -9.33 5.72 6.04
CA MET A 21 -8.36 6.78 5.79
C MET A 21 -6.97 6.44 6.32
N ALA A 22 -6.87 5.92 7.55
CA ALA A 22 -5.60 5.49 8.13
C ALA A 22 -4.95 4.36 7.31
N LEU A 23 -5.75 3.40 6.82
CA LEU A 23 -5.23 2.34 5.94
C LEU A 23 -4.71 2.88 4.62
N GLN A 24 -5.36 3.89 4.05
CA GLN A 24 -4.88 4.54 2.83
C GLN A 24 -3.55 5.25 3.08
N GLU A 25 -3.46 6.04 4.16
CA GLU A 25 -2.25 6.80 4.50
C GLU A 25 -1.06 5.87 4.75
N VAL A 26 -1.24 4.80 5.53
CA VAL A 26 -0.17 3.82 5.78
C VAL A 26 0.23 3.10 4.50
N SER A 27 -0.73 2.76 3.63
CA SER A 27 -0.44 2.11 2.35
C SER A 27 0.36 3.02 1.42
N GLU A 28 0.04 4.30 1.37
CA GLU A 28 0.75 5.29 0.56
C GLU A 28 2.18 5.49 1.08
N VAL A 29 2.36 5.68 2.39
CA VAL A 29 3.68 5.79 3.01
C VAL A 29 4.54 4.55 2.74
N TYR A 30 3.95 3.35 2.89
CA TYR A 30 4.64 2.11 2.61
C TYR A 30 5.08 1.99 1.15
N LEU A 31 4.17 2.28 0.20
CA LEU A 31 4.47 2.20 -1.23
C LEU A 31 5.49 3.24 -1.66
N VAL A 32 5.42 4.47 -1.15
CA VAL A 32 6.41 5.52 -1.43
C VAL A 32 7.79 5.08 -0.95
N SER A 33 7.91 4.63 0.29
CA SER A 33 9.19 4.13 0.83
C SER A 33 9.72 2.95 0.02
N LEU A 34 8.85 2.01 -0.36
CA LEU A 34 9.24 0.85 -1.15
C LEU A 34 9.73 1.25 -2.55
N PHE A 35 9.07 2.19 -3.21
CA PHE A 35 9.51 2.68 -4.52
C PHE A 35 10.78 3.51 -4.44
N GLU A 36 11.03 4.23 -3.35
CA GLU A 36 12.31 4.90 -3.11
C GLU A 36 13.45 3.88 -3.02
N ASP A 37 13.29 2.83 -2.24
CA ASP A 37 14.27 1.74 -2.12
C ASP A 37 14.47 1.01 -3.44
N THR A 38 13.39 0.71 -4.15
CA THR A 38 13.45 0.02 -5.45
C THR A 38 14.14 0.88 -6.51
N LYS A 39 13.91 2.20 -6.49
CA LYS A 39 14.61 3.16 -7.36
C LYS A 39 16.11 3.18 -7.05
N LEU A 40 16.51 3.17 -5.78
CA LEU A 40 17.92 3.09 -5.40
C LEU A 40 18.55 1.78 -5.90
N ALA A 41 17.84 0.65 -5.78
CA ALA A 41 18.28 -0.63 -6.32
C ALA A 41 18.39 -0.62 -7.86
N ALA A 42 17.46 0.01 -8.57
CA ALA A 42 17.52 0.16 -10.02
C ALA A 42 18.73 0.99 -10.47
N ILE A 43 19.00 2.11 -9.78
CA ILE A 43 20.20 2.94 -10.03
C ILE A 43 21.48 2.13 -9.74
N HIS A 44 21.50 1.33 -8.68
CA HIS A 44 22.63 0.45 -8.38
C HIS A 44 22.89 -0.55 -9.51
N ALA A 45 21.84 -1.08 -10.14
CA ALA A 45 21.92 -1.93 -11.33
C ALA A 45 22.18 -1.18 -12.65
N LYS A 46 22.38 0.15 -12.60
CA LYS A 46 22.52 1.04 -13.78
C LYS A 46 21.28 1.04 -14.69
N HIS A 47 20.12 0.75 -14.14
CA HIS A 47 18.82 0.87 -14.81
C HIS A 47 18.16 2.22 -14.44
N VAL A 48 17.37 2.76 -15.36
CA VAL A 48 16.58 4.00 -15.16
C VAL A 48 15.10 3.69 -14.92
N CYS A 49 14.63 2.53 -15.39
CA CYS A 49 13.29 2.03 -15.10
C CYS A 49 13.32 1.06 -13.91
N ILE A 50 12.25 1.13 -13.12
CA ILE A 50 11.93 0.23 -12.01
C ILE A 50 11.25 -1.03 -12.56
#